data_AF-A0A496XXM5-F1
#
_entry.id   AF-A0A496XXM5-F1
#
_cell.length_a   1.000
_cell.length_b   1.000
_cell.length_c   1.000
_cell.angle_alpha   90.00
_cell.angle_beta   90.00
_cell.angle_gamma   90.00
#
_symmetry.space_group_name_H-M   'P 1'
#
loop_
_entity.id
_entity.type
_entity.pdbx_description
1 polymer ?
#
loop_
_entity_poly.entity_id
_entity_poly.type
_entity_poly.pdbx_seq_one_letter_code
_entity_poly.pdbx_strand_id
1 'polypeptide(L)'
;MEKYGMNKQAAKEWLTKSWHNLSTAILLYKAEHYTDIIAVEIHYSCEKTLKTILAYSNKKIPKTHSLIEISKEISLWASLKTSNNFTKNIQHYKTAHQLIKYPHKRDK
;
A
#
# COMPACT_ATOMS: atom_id res chain seq x y z
N MET A 1 7.03 -10.53 18.32
CA MET A 1 5.61 -10.85 18.03
C MET A 1 5.22 -10.23 16.70
N GLU A 2 4.42 -10.95 15.92
CA GLU A 2 4.29 -10.87 14.46
C GLU A 2 3.77 -9.52 13.90
N LYS A 3 4.68 -8.73 13.32
CA LYS A 3 4.37 -7.43 12.66
C LYS A 3 3.37 -7.54 11.49
N TYR A 4 3.23 -8.75 10.93
CA TYR A 4 2.40 -9.06 9.76
C TYR A 4 0.93 -9.39 10.07
N GLY A 5 0.56 -9.60 11.33
CA GLY A 5 -0.84 -9.73 11.74
C GLY A 5 -1.48 -8.36 11.94
N MET A 6 -0.74 -7.45 12.58
CA MET A 6 -1.21 -6.11 12.93
C MET A 6 -1.46 -5.22 11.70
N ASN A 7 -0.61 -5.29 10.68
CA ASN A 7 -0.77 -4.49 9.45
C ASN A 7 -1.97 -4.94 8.59
N LYS A 8 -2.26 -6.25 8.54
CA LYS A 8 -3.45 -6.80 7.88
C LYS A 8 -4.73 -6.36 8.60
N GLN A 9 -4.73 -6.40 9.92
CA GLN A 9 -5.86 -5.93 10.71
C GLN A 9 -6.09 -4.43 10.54
N ALA A 10 -5.03 -3.62 10.66
CA ALA A 10 -5.12 -2.18 10.41
C ALA A 10 -5.63 -1.88 8.98
N ALA A 11 -5.15 -2.61 7.97
CA ALA A 11 -5.64 -2.48 6.60
C ALA A 11 -7.14 -2.79 6.48
N LYS A 12 -7.62 -3.88 7.11
CA LYS A 12 -9.05 -4.22 7.13
C LYS A 12 -9.89 -3.11 7.77
N GLU A 13 -9.41 -2.51 8.85
CA GLU A 13 -10.11 -1.39 9.51
C GLU A 13 -10.22 -0.17 8.60
N TRP A 14 -9.15 0.19 7.89
CA TRP A 14 -9.18 1.28 6.91
C TRP A 14 -10.11 0.97 5.73
N LEU A 15 -10.09 -0.26 5.24
CA LEU A 15 -10.95 -0.69 4.15
C LEU A 15 -12.43 -0.69 4.55
N THR A 16 -12.73 -1.12 5.79
CA THR A 16 -14.08 -1.07 6.34
C THR A 16 -14.61 0.37 6.40
N LYS A 17 -13.77 1.32 6.85
CA LYS A 17 -14.14 2.74 6.86
C LYS A 17 -14.38 3.28 5.44
N SER A 18 -13.53 2.89 4.48
CA SER A 18 -13.73 3.24 3.06
C SER A 18 -15.07 2.72 2.53
N TRP A 19 -15.38 1.45 2.82
CA TRP A 19 -16.64 0.83 2.45
C TRP A 19 -17.84 1.58 3.04
N HIS A 20 -17.78 1.99 4.31
CA HIS A 20 -18.85 2.80 4.91
C HIS A 20 -19.08 4.09 4.13
N ASN A 21 -18.03 4.85 3.80
CA ASN A 21 -18.17 6.08 3.01
C ASN A 21 -18.79 5.82 1.63
N LEU A 22 -18.34 4.79 0.90
CA LEU A 22 -18.92 4.42 -0.39
C LEU A 22 -20.39 4.03 -0.26
N SER A 23 -20.73 3.22 0.75
CA SER A 23 -22.10 2.77 0.97
C SER A 23 -23.02 3.95 1.29
N THR A 24 -22.56 4.93 2.07
CA THR A 24 -23.28 6.18 2.32
C THR A 24 -23.50 6.97 1.05
N ALA A 25 -22.46 7.15 0.21
CA ALA A 25 -22.60 7.84 -1.08
C ALA A 25 -23.65 7.18 -1.99
N ILE A 26 -23.67 5.84 -2.04
CA ILE A 26 -24.66 5.08 -2.81
C ILE A 26 -26.08 5.27 -2.26
N LEU A 27 -26.25 5.27 -0.94
CA LEU A 27 -27.56 5.50 -0.31
C LEU A 27 -28.09 6.91 -0.61
N LEU A 28 -27.23 7.93 -0.50
CA LEU A 28 -27.58 9.32 -0.79
C LEU A 28 -27.90 9.51 -2.28
N TYR A 29 -27.11 8.91 -3.17
CA TYR A 29 -27.38 8.96 -4.61
C TYR A 29 -28.74 8.37 -4.97
N LYS A 30 -29.10 7.24 -4.35
CA LYS A 30 -30.43 6.61 -4.53
C LYS A 30 -31.58 7.45 -3.98
N ALA A 31 -31.30 8.39 -3.08
CA ALA A 31 -32.28 9.34 -2.56
C ALA A 31 -32.42 10.60 -3.43
N GLU A 32 -31.75 10.66 -4.60
CA GLU A 32 -31.81 11.76 -5.59
C GLU A 32 -31.46 13.16 -5.04
N HIS A 33 -30.69 13.22 -3.95
CA HIS A 33 -30.31 14.46 -3.27
C HIS A 33 -28.84 14.43 -2.79
N TYR A 34 -28.36 15.56 -2.26
CA TYR A 34 -27.08 15.68 -1.55
C TYR A 34 -25.80 15.49 -2.39
N THR A 35 -25.78 16.01 -3.63
CA THR A 35 -24.65 15.89 -4.56
C THR A 35 -23.30 16.33 -3.96
N ASP A 36 -23.30 17.41 -3.18
CA ASP A 36 -22.14 17.92 -2.46
C ASP A 36 -21.63 16.92 -1.41
N ILE A 37 -22.53 16.34 -0.61
CA ILE A 37 -22.19 15.32 0.39
C ILE A 37 -21.74 14.03 -0.28
N ILE A 38 -22.38 13.61 -1.36
CA ILE A 38 -21.98 12.43 -2.16
C ILE A 38 -20.53 12.59 -2.64
N ALA A 39 -20.16 13.77 -3.16
CA ALA A 39 -18.80 14.03 -3.61
C ALA A 39 -17.79 13.92 -2.46
N VAL A 40 -18.13 14.42 -1.27
CA VAL A 40 -17.30 14.31 -0.06
C VAL A 40 -17.14 12.86 0.39
N GLU A 41 -18.22 12.08 0.40
CA GLU A 41 -18.20 10.66 0.77
C GLU A 41 -17.36 9.83 -0.21
N ILE A 42 -17.48 10.09 -1.52
CA ILE A 42 -16.64 9.45 -2.55
C ILE A 42 -15.17 9.82 -2.35
N HIS A 43 -14.86 11.10 -2.14
CA HIS A 43 -13.49 11.55 -1.86
C HIS A 43 -12.89 10.78 -0.68
N TYR A 44 -13.61 10.71 0.44
CA TYR A 44 -13.17 10.00 1.63
C TYR A 44 -13.06 8.49 1.43
N SER A 45 -13.92 7.87 0.62
CA SER A 45 -13.81 6.47 0.25
C SER A 45 -12.48 6.20 -0.49
N CYS A 46 -12.16 7.02 -1.49
CA CYS A 46 -10.90 6.94 -2.24
C CYS A 46 -9.68 7.15 -1.32
N GLU A 47 -9.72 8.17 -0.45
CA GLU A 47 -8.65 8.46 0.50
C GLU A 47 -8.35 7.25 1.41
N LYS A 48 -9.39 6.67 1.99
CA LYS A 48 -9.25 5.54 2.93
C LYS A 48 -8.84 4.24 2.22
N THR A 49 -9.24 4.05 0.98
CA THR A 49 -8.73 2.96 0.12
C THR A 49 -7.23 3.09 -0.08
N LEU A 50 -6.73 4.28 -0.41
CA LEU A 50 -5.29 4.51 -0.56
C LEU A 50 -4.54 4.30 0.78
N LYS A 51 -5.09 4.80 1.89
CA LYS A 51 -4.52 4.58 3.23
C LYS A 51 -4.49 3.10 3.64
N THR A 52 -5.40 2.27 3.12
CA THR A 52 -5.37 0.81 3.31
C THR A 52 -4.08 0.20 2.74
N ILE A 53 -3.63 0.65 1.57
CA ILE A 53 -2.39 0.17 0.93
C ILE A 53 -1.17 0.49 1.81
N LEU A 54 -1.12 1.70 2.37
CA LEU A 54 -0.06 2.12 3.29
C LEU A 54 -0.11 1.33 4.61
N ALA A 55 -1.30 1.13 5.18
CA ALA A 55 -1.49 0.33 6.39
C ALA A 55 -1.01 -1.11 6.19
N TYR A 56 -1.43 -1.76 5.11
CA TYR A 56 -1.00 -3.12 4.75
C TYR A 56 0.51 -3.21 4.56
N SER A 57 1.10 -2.18 3.95
CA SER A 57 2.55 -2.10 3.72
C SER A 57 3.36 -1.70 4.95
N ASN A 58 2.71 -1.56 6.12
CA ASN A 58 3.29 -1.08 7.37
C ASN A 58 4.07 0.24 7.17
N LYS A 59 3.49 1.15 6.38
CA LYS A 59 4.01 2.50 6.16
C LYS A 59 3.28 3.50 7.04
N LYS A 60 3.97 4.60 7.35
CA LYS A 60 3.35 5.72 8.07
C LYS A 60 2.21 6.26 7.21
N ILE A 61 1.03 6.38 7.80
CA ILE A 61 -0.13 6.94 7.12
C ILE A 61 -0.06 8.46 7.28
N PRO A 62 0.00 9.24 6.19
CA PRO A 62 0.06 10.69 6.27
C PRO A 62 -1.26 11.26 6.79
N LYS A 63 -1.18 12.30 7.63
CA LYS A 63 -2.32 13.04 8.17
C LYS A 63 -2.79 14.11 7.19
N THR A 64 -3.21 13.67 6.00
CA THR A 64 -3.66 14.53 4.89
C THR A 64 -4.92 13.94 4.25
N HIS A 65 -5.70 14.80 3.60
CA HIS A 65 -6.83 14.44 2.75
C HIS A 65 -6.49 14.52 1.25
N SER A 66 -5.29 15.00 0.92
CA SER A 66 -4.85 15.10 -0.48
C SER A 66 -4.60 13.71 -1.08
N LEU A 67 -5.47 13.29 -2.00
CA LEU A 67 -5.30 12.02 -2.74
C LEU A 67 -3.97 11.99 -3.50
N ILE A 68 -3.53 13.15 -4.01
CA ILE A 68 -2.28 13.29 -4.75
C ILE A 68 -1.10 12.99 -3.82
N GLU A 69 -1.06 13.57 -2.63
CA GLU A 69 0.01 13.31 -1.66
C GLU A 69 0.06 11.83 -1.26
N ILE A 70 -1.10 11.24 -0.95
CA ILE A 70 -1.18 9.83 -0.58
C ILE A 70 -0.72 8.93 -1.74
N SER A 71 -1.11 9.24 -2.98
CA SER A 71 -0.69 8.48 -4.15
C SER A 71 0.81 8.58 -4.42
N LYS A 72 1.44 9.73 -4.15
CA LYS A 72 2.89 9.92 -4.30
C LYS A 72 3.65 9.02 -3.33
N GLU A 73 3.20 8.92 -2.08
CA GLU A 73 3.77 8.01 -1.08
C GLU A 73 3.66 6.54 -1.50
N ILE A 74 2.51 6.13 -2.05
CA ILE A 74 2.30 4.76 -2.55
C ILE A 74 3.22 4.47 -3.74
N SER A 75 3.30 5.38 -4.71
CA SER A 75 4.16 5.23 -5.90
C SER A 75 5.64 5.16 -5.53
N LEU A 76 6.08 6.02 -4.60
CA LEU A 76 7.45 5.99 -4.08
C LEU A 76 7.75 4.67 -3.38
N TRP A 77 6.82 4.17 -2.57
CA TRP A 77 6.99 2.85 -1.94
C TRP A 77 7.07 1.73 -2.98
N ALA A 78 6.20 1.73 -3.98
CA ALA A 78 6.18 0.72 -5.04
C ALA A 78 7.49 0.71 -5.84
N SER A 79 8.00 1.88 -6.22
CA SER A 79 9.27 2.00 -6.95
C SER A 79 10.47 1.52 -6.12
N LEU A 80 10.54 1.90 -4.84
CA LEU A 80 11.59 1.43 -3.92
C LEU A 80 11.55 -0.08 -3.73
N LYS A 81 10.35 -0.68 -3.64
CA LYS A 81 10.19 -2.14 -3.52
C LYS A 81 10.71 -2.86 -4.78
N THR A 82 10.39 -2.34 -5.97
CA THR A 82 10.89 -2.89 -7.24
C THR A 82 12.40 -2.77 -7.37
N SER A 83 12.97 -1.59 -7.04
CA SER A 83 14.42 -1.37 -7.07
C SER A 83 15.18 -2.31 -6.13
N ASN A 84 14.70 -2.48 -4.89
CA ASN A 84 15.31 -3.40 -3.93
C ASN A 84 15.30 -4.86 -4.42
N ASN A 85 14.23 -5.30 -5.08
CA ASN A 85 14.16 -6.64 -5.67
C ASN A 85 15.20 -6.80 -6.79
N PHE A 86 15.36 -5.78 -7.64
CA PHE A 86 16.38 -5.79 -8.69
C PHE A 86 17.80 -5.89 -8.10
N THR A 87 18.13 -5.07 -7.10
CA THR A 87 19.45 -5.11 -6.46
C THR A 87 19.74 -6.47 -5.80
N LYS A 88 18.75 -7.07 -5.13
CA LYS A 88 18.88 -8.42 -4.56
C LYS A 88 19.16 -9.46 -5.64
N ASN A 89 18.45 -9.40 -6.76
CA ASN A 89 18.67 -10.31 -7.87
C ASN A 89 20.10 -10.17 -8.44
N ILE A 90 20.59 -8.93 -8.63
CA ILE A 90 21.98 -8.69 -9.08
C ILE A 90 22.99 -9.24 -8.07
N GLN A 91 22.76 -9.08 -6.77
CA GLN A 91 23.65 -9.63 -5.76
C GLN A 91 23.67 -11.16 -5.77
N HIS A 92 22.52 -11.82 -5.92
CA HIS A 92 22.44 -13.27 -6.08
C HIS A 92 23.23 -13.75 -7.31
N TYR A 93 23.09 -13.08 -8.46
CA TYR A 93 23.87 -13.41 -9.66
C TYR A 93 25.38 -13.22 -9.45
N LYS A 94 25.82 -12.15 -8.78
CA LYS A 94 27.24 -11.94 -8.44
C LYS A 94 27.77 -13.06 -7.54
N THR A 95 27.04 -13.44 -6.51
CA THR A 95 27.42 -14.54 -5.61
C THR A 95 27.47 -15.88 -6.36
N ALA A 96 26.47 -16.19 -7.18
CA ALA A 96 26.45 -17.40 -8.01
C ALA A 96 27.67 -17.45 -8.97
N HIS A 97 27.98 -16.34 -9.63
CA HIS A 97 29.17 -16.26 -10.49
C HIS A 97 30.47 -16.49 -9.71
N GLN A 98 30.60 -15.94 -8.49
CA GLN A 98 31.77 -16.18 -7.64
C GLN A 98 31.91 -17.64 -7.21
N LEU A 99 30.81 -18.33 -6.90
CA LEU A 99 30.81 -19.76 -6.52
C LEU A 99 31.09 -20.69 -7.70
N ILE A 100 30.72 -20.29 -8.93
CA ILE A 100 31.11 -21.00 -10.16
C ILE A 100 32.60 -20.80 -10.44
N LYS A 101 33.10 -19.56 -10.35
CA LYS A 101 34.51 -19.22 -10.63
C LYS A 101 35.48 -19.75 -9.57
N TYR A 102 35.05 -19.84 -8.32
CA TYR A 102 35.85 -20.31 -7.19
C TYR A 102 35.12 -21.42 -6.43
N PRO A 103 35.07 -22.65 -7.00
CA PRO A 103 34.25 -23.75 -6.47
C PRO A 103 34.64 -24.17 -5.04
N HIS A 104 35.92 -24.04 -4.67
CA HIS A 104 36.43 -24.31 -3.32
C HIS A 104 35.85 -23.42 -2.21
N LYS A 105 35.10 -22.37 -2.54
CA LYS A 105 34.40 -21.51 -1.58
C LYS A 105 32.99 -22.01 -1.23
N ARG A 106 32.53 -23.14 -1.79
CA ARG A 106 31.23 -23.75 -1.46
C ARG A 106 31.23 -24.57 -0.17
N ASP A 107 32.39 -25.06 0.26
CA ASP A 107 32.50 -26.08 1.32
C ASP A 107 32.97 -25.51 2.69
N LYS A 108 32.85 -24.18 2.89
CA LYS A 108 33.08 -23.48 4.17
C LYS A 108 31.81 -22.81 4.63
#